data_AF-A0A417YRV3-F1
#
_entry.id   AF-A0A417YRV3-F1
#
_cell.length_a   1.000
_cell.length_b   1.000
_cell.length_c   1.000
_cell.angle_alpha   90.00
_cell.angle_beta   90.00
_cell.angle_gamma   90.00
#
_symmetry.space_group_name_H-M   'P 1'
#
loop_
_entity.id
_entity.type
_entity.pdbx_description
1 polymer ?
#
loop_
_entity_poly.entity_id
_entity_poly.type
_entity_poly.pdbx_seq_one_letter_code
_entity_poly.pdbx_strand_id
1 'polypeptide(L)'
;MKIVYGLMTNTGNGNEFLYDLGVWETEESANDYLVNKLPHSTGIWVEQIEINDPSPEDLMPLTEKMLECSQCGVSYSPEDIHIIDGVDVCLDCEPAFKQNKIG
;
A
#
# COMPACT_ATOMS: atom_id res chain seq x y z
N MET A 1 -6.04 -11.36 -4.81
CA MET A 1 -5.74 -11.34 -6.27
C MET A 1 -7.04 -11.18 -7.04
N LYS A 2 -7.15 -10.10 -7.80
CA LYS A 2 -8.31 -9.79 -8.65
C LYS A 2 -7.87 -9.91 -10.11
N ILE A 3 -8.70 -10.53 -10.93
CA ILE A 3 -8.52 -10.57 -12.39
C ILE A 3 -9.23 -9.36 -12.97
N VAL A 4 -8.50 -8.59 -13.77
CA VAL A 4 -9.04 -7.47 -14.56
C VAL A 4 -8.53 -7.58 -15.99
N TYR A 5 -9.09 -6.75 -16.87
CA TYR A 5 -8.70 -6.66 -18.27
C TYR A 5 -8.19 -5.25 -18.54
N GLY A 6 -7.08 -5.13 -19.26
CA GLY A 6 -6.45 -3.86 -19.58
C GLY A 6 -6.04 -3.78 -21.05
N LEU A 7 -5.68 -2.58 -21.51
CA LEU A 7 -5.20 -2.36 -22.87
C LEU A 7 -3.67 -2.42 -22.92
N MET A 8 -3.15 -3.26 -23.81
CA MET A 8 -1.73 -3.44 -24.04
C MET A 8 -1.34 -2.87 -25.40
N THR A 9 -0.11 -2.39 -25.52
CA THR A 9 0.49 -2.03 -26.82
C THR A 9 1.92 -2.55 -26.92
N ASN A 10 2.47 -2.61 -28.13
CA ASN A 10 3.85 -3.01 -28.35
C ASN A 10 4.69 -1.79 -28.75
N THR A 11 5.66 -1.42 -27.92
CA THR A 11 6.55 -0.27 -28.16
C THR A 11 7.87 -0.63 -28.85
N GLY A 12 7.97 -1.86 -29.35
CA GLY A 12 9.16 -2.41 -30.01
C GLY A 12 10.16 -3.04 -29.04
N ASN A 13 10.13 -2.66 -27.76
CA ASN A 13 10.97 -3.22 -26.70
C ASN A 13 10.21 -4.15 -25.74
N GLY A 14 8.92 -4.37 -25.98
CA GLY A 14 8.06 -5.21 -25.15
C GLY A 14 6.60 -4.82 -25.26
N ASN A 15 5.76 -5.58 -24.57
CA ASN A 15 4.35 -5.22 -24.38
C ASN A 15 4.26 -4.27 -23.18
N GLU A 16 3.59 -3.15 -23.36
CA GLU A 16 3.37 -2.13 -22.35
C GLU A 16 1.89 -2.04 -22.01
N PHE A 17 1.60 -1.92 -20.71
CA PHE A 17 0.26 -1.74 -20.20
C PHE A 17 -0.11 -0.25 -20.18
N LEU A 18 -1.22 0.11 -20.84
CA LEU A 18 -1.73 1.48 -20.91
C LEU A 18 -2.57 1.82 -19.67
N TYR A 19 -1.90 1.89 -18.51
CA TYR A 19 -2.55 2.11 -17.21
C TYR A 19 -3.41 3.39 -17.16
N ASP A 20 -3.03 4.44 -17.89
CA ASP A 20 -3.76 5.72 -17.97
C ASP A 20 -5.18 5.58 -18.55
N LEU A 21 -5.43 4.54 -19.35
CA LEU A 21 -6.74 4.28 -19.95
C LEU A 21 -7.69 3.50 -19.02
N GLY A 22 -7.14 2.91 -17.95
CA GLY A 22 -7.87 2.17 -16.94
C GLY A 22 -7.89 0.65 -17.12
N VAL A 23 -8.67 0.00 -16.26
CA VAL A 23 -8.90 -1.45 -16.22
C VAL A 23 -10.40 -1.75 -16.15
N TRP A 24 -10.81 -2.90 -16.67
CA TRP A 24 -12.20 -3.35 -16.71
C TRP A 24 -12.36 -4.69 -16.01
N GLU A 25 -13.54 -4.95 -15.46
CA GLU A 25 -13.85 -6.22 -14.80
C GLU A 25 -14.14 -7.35 -15.79
N THR A 26 -14.46 -7.02 -17.04
CA THR A 26 -14.74 -7.99 -18.11
C THR A 26 -13.98 -7.65 -19.38
N GLU A 27 -13.56 -8.69 -20.11
CA GLU A 27 -12.90 -8.58 -21.42
C GLU A 27 -13.78 -7.85 -22.43
N GLU A 28 -15.09 -8.10 -22.39
CA GLU A 28 -16.07 -7.48 -23.28
C GLU A 28 -16.13 -5.96 -23.09
N SER A 29 -16.07 -5.47 -21.84
CA SER A 29 -16.07 -4.03 -21.56
C SER A 29 -14.78 -3.34 -22.02
N ALA A 30 -13.63 -4.01 -21.87
CA ALA A 30 -12.36 -3.50 -22.36
C ALA A 30 -12.34 -3.44 -23.90
N ASN A 31 -12.87 -4.47 -24.55
CA ASN A 31 -13.01 -4.50 -26.02
C ASN A 31 -13.99 -3.44 -26.52
N ASP A 32 -15.12 -3.24 -25.85
CA ASP A 32 -16.08 -2.19 -26.19
C ASP A 32 -15.42 -0.80 -26.13
N TYR A 33 -14.62 -0.54 -25.09
CA TYR A 33 -13.85 0.69 -25.01
C TYR A 33 -12.86 0.82 -26.17
N LEU A 34 -12.07 -0.23 -26.46
CA LEU A 34 -11.09 -0.21 -27.54
C LEU A 34 -11.75 0.11 -28.89
N VAL A 35 -12.88 -0.54 -29.20
CA VAL A 35 -13.60 -0.37 -30.47
C VAL A 35 -14.29 0.99 -30.56
N ASN A 36 -14.96 1.44 -29.50
CA ASN A 36 -15.81 2.63 -29.55
C ASN A 36 -15.08 3.94 -29.21
N LYS A 37 -14.06 3.88 -28.34
CA LYS A 37 -13.30 5.07 -27.90
C LYS A 37 -12.00 5.25 -28.65
N LEU A 38 -11.40 4.15 -29.13
CA LEU A 38 -10.14 4.16 -29.87
C LEU A 38 -10.25 3.48 -31.25
N PRO A 39 -11.26 3.82 -32.09
CA PRO A 39 -11.55 3.11 -33.34
C PRO A 39 -10.43 3.19 -34.38
N HIS A 40 -9.53 4.18 -34.26
CA HIS A 40 -8.40 4.38 -35.16
C HIS A 40 -7.06 3.94 -34.56
N SER A 41 -7.08 3.35 -33.36
CA SER A 41 -5.87 2.82 -32.75
C SER A 41 -5.50 1.49 -33.43
N THR A 42 -4.21 1.32 -33.71
CA THR A 42 -3.64 0.10 -34.28
C THR A 42 -2.55 -0.41 -33.36
N GLY A 43 -2.48 -1.73 -33.15
CA GLY A 43 -1.48 -2.32 -32.26
C GLY A 43 -1.80 -2.14 -30.77
N ILE A 44 -3.09 -1.95 -30.44
CA ILE A 44 -3.61 -2.05 -29.08
C ILE A 44 -4.51 -3.28 -29.00
N TRP A 45 -4.40 -4.07 -27.95
CA TRP A 45 -5.25 -5.24 -27.69
C TRP A 45 -5.64 -5.33 -26.22
N VAL A 46 -6.68 -6.11 -25.93
CA VAL A 46 -7.10 -6.41 -24.55
C VAL A 46 -6.30 -7.61 -24.03
N GLU A 47 -5.79 -7.50 -22.80
CA GLU A 47 -5.10 -8.59 -22.12
C GLU A 47 -5.61 -8.73 -20.68
N GLN A 48 -5.60 -9.96 -20.17
CA GLN A 48 -5.93 -10.26 -18.79
C GLN A 48 -4.75 -9.86 -17.88
N ILE A 49 -5.03 -9.11 -16.82
CA ILE A 49 -4.05 -8.65 -15.85
C ILE A 49 -4.46 -9.15 -14.47
N GLU A 50 -3.51 -9.78 -13.79
CA GLU A 50 -3.66 -10.14 -12.38
C GLU A 50 -3.17 -8.98 -11.52
N ILE A 51 -4.09 -8.39 -10.75
CA ILE A 51 -3.75 -7.32 -9.82
C ILE A 51 -3.83 -7.82 -8.37
N ASN A 52 -2.86 -7.42 -7.57
CA ASN A 52 -2.93 -7.53 -6.12
C ASN A 52 -3.75 -6.36 -5.60
N ASP A 53 -5.06 -6.45 -5.76
CA ASP A 53 -5.99 -5.57 -5.06
C ASP A 53 -5.96 -5.96 -3.57
N PRO A 54 -5.57 -5.08 -2.64
CA PRO A 54 -5.65 -5.39 -1.22
C PRO A 54 -7.12 -5.67 -0.90
N SER A 55 -7.38 -6.86 -0.37
CA SER A 55 -8.71 -7.16 0.14
C SER A 55 -9.06 -6.16 1.26
N PRO A 56 -10.34 -5.90 1.55
CA PRO A 56 -10.72 -5.11 2.72
C PRO A 56 -10.11 -5.63 4.03
N GLU A 57 -9.76 -6.92 4.09
CA GLU A 57 -9.04 -7.56 5.20
C GLU A 57 -7.55 -7.18 5.24
N ASP A 58 -6.92 -6.91 4.08
CA ASP A 58 -5.56 -6.35 3.99
C ASP A 58 -5.52 -4.85 4.34
N LEU A 59 -6.67 -4.18 4.29
CA LEU A 59 -6.86 -2.80 4.74
C LEU A 59 -7.21 -2.70 6.23
N MET A 60 -7.16 -3.81 6.99
CA MET A 60 -7.23 -3.70 8.44
C MET A 60 -6.10 -2.76 8.88
N PRO A 61 -6.40 -1.62 9.50
CA PRO A 61 -5.35 -0.84 10.13
C PRO A 61 -4.64 -1.81 11.06
N LEU A 62 -3.31 -1.83 11.01
CA LEU A 62 -2.51 -2.40 12.09
C LEU A 62 -2.95 -1.65 13.35
N THR A 63 -3.97 -2.15 14.04
CA THR A 63 -4.40 -1.67 15.35
C THR A 63 -3.39 -2.18 16.36
N GLU A 64 -2.11 -1.96 16.08
CA GLU A 64 -1.08 -2.11 17.08
C GLU A 64 -1.45 -1.13 18.17
N LYS A 65 -1.80 -1.69 19.32
CA LYS A 65 -2.25 -0.94 20.48
C LYS A 65 -1.12 0.02 20.83
N MET A 66 -1.33 1.31 20.56
CA MET A 66 -0.36 2.35 20.93
C MET A 66 -0.14 2.30 22.45
N LEU A 67 1.12 2.41 22.86
CA LEU A 67 1.53 2.37 24.26
C LEU A 67 1.89 3.78 24.71
N GLU A 68 1.47 4.16 25.91
CA GLU A 68 1.73 5.48 26.46
C GLU A 68 3.07 5.50 27.20
N CYS A 69 3.93 6.47 26.87
CA CYS A 69 5.17 6.67 27.60
C CYS A 69 4.90 7.21 29.01
N SER A 70 5.40 6.52 30.03
CA SER A 70 5.25 6.88 31.44
C SER A 70 5.99 8.18 31.83
N GLN A 71 6.86 8.71 30.97
CA GLN A 71 7.61 9.96 31.22
C GLN A 71 6.92 11.19 30.63
N CYS A 72 6.41 11.10 29.40
CA CYS A 72 5.83 12.25 28.70
C CYS A 72 4.32 12.16 28.46
N GLY A 73 3.69 11.00 28.70
CA GLY A 73 2.25 10.78 28.50
C GLY A 73 1.81 10.73 27.04
N VAL A 74 2.75 10.69 26.09
CA VAL A 74 2.45 10.58 24.65
C VAL A 74 2.35 9.11 24.26
N SER A 75 1.37 8.78 23.41
CA SER A 75 1.21 7.44 22.86
C SER A 75 2.12 7.23 21.64
N TYR A 76 2.88 6.14 21.66
CA TYR A 76 3.80 5.75 20.59
C TYR A 76 3.47 4.34 20.08
N SER A 77 4.01 4.00 18.92
CA SER A 77 4.05 2.62 18.46
C SER A 77 4.88 1.76 19.43
N PRO A 78 4.56 0.47 19.60
CA PRO A 78 5.33 -0.41 20.49
C PRO A 78 6.82 -0.49 20.14
N GLU A 79 7.19 -0.31 18.87
CA GLU A 79 8.59 -0.25 18.41
C GLU A 79 9.38 0.95 18.96
N ASP A 80 8.68 2.02 19.33
CA ASP A 80 9.27 3.26 19.87
C ASP A 80 9.24 3.32 21.41
N ILE A 81 8.85 2.23 22.06
CA ILE A 81 8.76 2.11 23.53
C ILE A 81 9.75 1.06 24.03
N HIS A 82 10.58 1.46 24.97
CA HIS A 82 11.45 0.57 25.71
C HIS A 82 10.92 0.33 27.13
N ILE A 83 10.91 -0.92 27.55
CA ILE A 83 10.57 -1.30 28.94
C ILE A 83 11.86 -1.27 29.77
N ILE A 84 12.00 -0.25 30.61
CA ILE A 84 13.16 -0.07 31.48
C ILE A 84 12.69 -0.21 32.94
N ASP A 85 13.10 -1.29 33.61
CA ASP A 85 12.66 -1.63 34.99
C ASP A 85 11.13 -1.72 35.14
N GLY A 86 10.45 -2.26 34.13
CA GLY A 86 8.99 -2.42 34.12
C GLY A 86 8.22 -1.14 33.83
N VAL A 87 8.90 -0.08 33.38
CA VAL A 87 8.30 1.20 32.99
C VAL A 87 8.42 1.39 31.49
N ASP A 88 7.31 1.71 30.84
CA ASP A 88 7.25 2.03 29.41
C ASP A 88 7.80 3.43 29.15
N VAL A 89 8.93 3.54 28.48
CA VAL A 89 9.63 4.81 28.21
C VAL A 89 9.92 4.93 26.72
N CYS A 90 9.50 6.03 26.08
CA CYS A 90 9.79 6.25 24.67
C CYS A 90 11.28 6.53 24.42
N LEU A 91 11.73 6.30 23.18
CA LEU A 91 13.11 6.51 22.77
C LEU A 91 13.65 7.91 23.10
N ASP A 92 12.81 8.95 23.02
CA ASP A 92 13.21 10.32 23.33
C ASP A 92 13.39 10.57 24.84
N CYS A 93 12.60 9.89 25.69
CA CYS A 93 12.68 10.03 27.14
C CYS A 93 13.73 9.10 27.76
N GLU A 94 14.14 8.03 27.06
CA GLU A 94 15.11 7.06 27.55
C GLU A 94 16.42 7.71 28.05
N PRO A 95 17.08 8.63 27.32
CA PRO A 95 18.36 9.19 27.74
C PRO A 95 18.25 9.92 29.08
N ALA A 96 17.20 10.72 29.26
CA ALA A 96 16.94 11.44 30.50
C ALA A 96 16.59 10.49 31.65
N PHE A 97 15.80 9.46 31.37
CA PHE A 97 15.42 8.44 32.35
C PHE A 97 16.62 7.65 32.86
N LYS A 98 17.55 7.27 31.97
CA LYS A 98 18.79 6.58 32.34
C LYS A 98 19.72 7.47 33.15
N GLN A 99 19.84 8.76 32.82
CA GLN A 99 20.69 9.70 33.57
C GLN A 99 20.18 9.98 34.98
N ASN A 100 18.86 10.12 35.15
CA ASN A 100 18.25 10.36 36.46
C ASN A 100 18.39 9.17 37.44
N LYS A 101 18.77 7.98 36.97
CA LYS A 101 19.06 6.81 37.82
C LYS A 101 20.50 6.74 38.35
N ILE A 102 21.39 7.58 37.84
CA ILE A 102 22.82 7.62 38.20
C ILE A 102 23.13 8.77 39.18
N GLY A 103 22.12 9.57 39.55
CA GLY A 103 22.19 10.63 40.57
C GLY A 103 21.49 10.21 41.85
#